data_AF-A0A1Y4V4Q1-F1
#
_entry.id   AF-A0A1Y4V4Q1-F1
#
_cell.length_a   1.000
_cell.length_b   1.000
_cell.length_c   1.000
_cell.angle_alpha   90.00
_cell.angle_beta   90.00
_cell.angle_gamma   90.00
#
_symmetry.space_group_name_H-M   'P 1'
#
loop_
_entity.id
_entity.type
_entity.pdbx_description
1 polymer ?
#
loop_
_entity_poly.entity_id
_entity_poly.type
_entity_poly.pdbx_seq_one_letter_code
_entity_poly.pdbx_strand_id
1 'polypeptide(L)'
;MYMSEWCLYGDDKREKFERRLEPDSLEGELIRYKEVLGEEFGLKELLALQDLKVKALIAEAINNVPEFLLDQIGKARNSYEFPSLVTELGRIADVMEEVVEGEGE
;
A
#
# COMPACT_ATOMS: atom_id res chain seq x y z
N MET A 1 -6.13 -28.01 -8.72
CA MET A 1 -5.37 -27.84 -7.46
C MET A 1 -6.12 -26.77 -6.68
N TYR A 2 -6.86 -27.15 -5.65
CA TYR A 2 -7.66 -26.23 -4.83
C TYR A 2 -6.69 -25.36 -4.02
N MET A 3 -6.43 -24.15 -4.51
CA MET A 3 -5.60 -23.17 -3.82
C MET A 3 -6.42 -22.56 -2.70
N SER A 4 -6.08 -22.96 -1.47
CA SER A 4 -6.51 -22.46 -0.18
C SER A 4 -7.27 -21.13 -0.25
N GLU A 5 -8.60 -21.23 -0.29
CA GLU A 5 -9.46 -20.12 0.09
C GLU A 5 -9.04 -19.71 1.50
N TRP A 6 -8.74 -18.43 1.61
CA TRP A 6 -8.24 -17.75 2.79
C TRP A 6 -9.32 -17.70 3.88
N CYS A 7 -9.61 -18.85 4.49
CA CYS A 7 -10.77 -19.07 5.38
C CYS A 7 -10.55 -18.72 6.87
N LEU A 8 -9.59 -17.86 7.23
CA LEU A 8 -9.31 -17.58 8.65
C LEU A 8 -9.32 -16.10 9.04
N TYR A 9 -9.51 -15.18 8.09
CA TYR A 9 -9.63 -13.75 8.39
C TYR A 9 -11.04 -13.28 8.03
N GLY A 10 -11.74 -12.63 8.97
CA GLY A 10 -13.12 -12.19 8.77
C GLY A 10 -13.26 -11.31 7.53
N ASP A 11 -14.21 -11.65 6.66
CA ASP A 11 -14.44 -11.02 5.36
C ASP A 11 -14.48 -9.49 5.46
N ASP A 12 -15.03 -8.94 6.55
CA ASP A 12 -15.14 -7.50 6.81
C ASP A 12 -13.81 -6.75 6.77
N LYS A 13 -12.74 -7.31 7.37
CA LYS A 13 -11.43 -6.66 7.41
C LYS A 13 -10.74 -6.74 6.05
N ARG A 14 -10.91 -7.87 5.36
CA ARG A 14 -10.38 -8.07 4.01
C ARG A 14 -11.03 -7.13 3.02
N GLU A 15 -12.36 -7.05 3.02
CA GLU A 15 -13.12 -6.16 2.14
C GLU A 15 -12.72 -4.69 2.36
N LYS A 16 -12.51 -4.28 3.62
CA LYS A 16 -12.02 -2.93 3.95
C LYS A 16 -10.62 -2.66 3.39
N PHE A 17 -9.71 -3.64 3.42
CA PHE A 17 -8.38 -3.51 2.84
C PHE A 17 -8.41 -3.46 1.31
N GLU A 18 -9.16 -4.36 0.68
CA GLU A 18 -9.33 -4.41 -0.78
C GLU A 18 -9.91 -3.08 -1.31
N ARG A 19 -10.95 -2.52 -0.67
CA ARG A 19 -11.48 -1.18 -1.02
C ARG A 19 -10.46 -0.06 -0.89
N ARG A 20 -9.49 -0.14 0.02
CA ARG A 20 -8.44 0.89 0.19
C ARG A 20 -7.29 0.74 -0.80
N LEU A 21 -7.19 -0.42 -1.46
CA LEU A 21 -6.19 -0.74 -2.47
C LEU A 21 -6.68 -0.47 -3.90
N GLU A 22 -7.98 -0.30 -4.12
CA GLU A 22 -8.50 0.09 -5.43
C GLU A 22 -7.97 1.48 -5.82
N PRO A 23 -7.50 1.66 -7.07
CA PRO A 23 -7.10 2.97 -7.55
C PRO A 23 -8.34 3.85 -7.69
N ASP A 24 -8.52 4.77 -6.75
CA ASP A 24 -9.37 5.93 -6.98
C ASP A 24 -8.82 6.72 -8.18
N SER A 25 -9.70 7.36 -8.96
CA SER A 25 -9.25 8.21 -10.07
C SER A 25 -8.32 9.30 -9.55
N LEU A 26 -7.05 9.28 -9.98
CA LEU A 26 -6.02 10.27 -9.62
C LEU A 26 -6.47 11.70 -9.90
N GLU A 27 -7.21 11.91 -10.99
CA GLU A 27 -7.79 13.20 -11.34
C GLU A 27 -8.83 13.65 -10.29
N GLY A 28 -9.69 12.72 -9.86
CA GLY A 28 -10.68 12.99 -8.82
C GLY A 28 -10.04 13.27 -7.47
N GLU A 29 -8.99 12.53 -7.09
CA GLU A 29 -8.23 12.81 -5.88
C GLU A 29 -7.53 14.17 -5.94
N LEU A 30 -6.90 14.51 -7.07
CA LEU A 30 -6.24 15.80 -7.24
C LEU A 30 -7.23 16.96 -7.07
N ILE A 31 -8.40 16.88 -7.69
CA ILE A 31 -9.45 17.90 -7.56
C ILE A 31 -9.87 18.06 -6.11
N ARG A 32 -10.16 16.95 -5.41
CA ARG A 32 -10.56 16.98 -3.99
C ARG A 32 -9.49 17.59 -3.09
N TYR A 33 -8.23 17.20 -3.28
CA TYR A 33 -7.14 17.75 -2.48
C TYR A 33 -6.89 19.22 -2.78
N LYS A 34 -7.02 19.66 -4.04
CA LYS A 34 -6.95 21.09 -4.40
C LYS A 34 -8.07 21.92 -3.76
N GLU A 35 -9.29 21.38 -3.69
CA GLU A 35 -10.42 22.05 -3.02
C GLU A 35 -10.14 22.29 -1.53
N VAL A 36 -9.42 21.39 -0.86
CA VAL A 36 -9.15 21.44 0.59
C VAL A 36 -7.82 22.12 0.93
N LEU A 37 -6.76 21.83 0.17
CA LEU A 37 -5.38 22.25 0.43
C LEU A 37 -4.94 23.46 -0.41
N GLY A 38 -5.77 23.87 -1.38
CA GLY A 38 -5.52 25.01 -2.26
C GLY A 38 -4.85 24.64 -3.58
N GLU A 39 -4.78 25.61 -4.50
CA GLU A 39 -4.25 25.43 -5.86
C GLU A 39 -2.75 25.12 -5.93
N GLU A 40 -2.01 25.35 -4.85
CA GLU A 40 -0.61 24.96 -4.72
C GLU A 40 -0.42 23.44 -4.63
N PHE A 41 -1.49 22.70 -4.28
CA PHE A 41 -1.47 21.24 -4.25
C PHE A 41 -1.46 20.67 -5.68
N GLY A 42 -0.33 20.10 -6.08
CA GLY A 42 -0.10 19.56 -7.41
C GLY A 42 0.00 18.04 -7.46
N LEU A 43 0.36 17.56 -8.65
CA LEU A 43 0.58 16.14 -8.90
C LEU A 43 1.73 15.58 -8.06
N LYS A 44 2.75 16.39 -7.75
CA LYS A 44 3.91 15.97 -6.97
C LYS A 44 3.51 15.67 -5.52
N GLU A 45 2.74 16.56 -4.89
CA GLU A 45 2.21 16.38 -3.55
C GLU A 45 1.23 15.19 -3.49
N LEU A 46 0.39 15.04 -4.53
CA LEU A 46 -0.52 13.90 -4.64
C LEU A 46 0.22 12.56 -4.68
N LEU A 47 1.25 12.44 -5.51
CA LEU A 47 2.05 11.22 -5.61
C LEU A 47 2.76 10.91 -4.29
N ALA A 48 3.29 11.93 -3.59
CA ALA A 48 3.89 11.74 -2.28
C ALA A 48 2.88 11.27 -1.22
N LEU A 49 1.65 11.81 -1.24
CA LEU A 49 0.57 11.33 -0.38
C LEU A 49 0.16 9.89 -0.70
N GLN A 50 0.10 9.54 -1.98
CA GLN A 50 -0.23 8.18 -2.41
C GLN A 50 0.85 7.18 -1.97
N ASP A 51 2.12 7.54 -2.10
CA ASP A 51 3.25 6.74 -1.60
C ASP A 51 3.14 6.53 -0.07
N LEU A 52 2.89 7.60 0.69
CA LEU A 52 2.69 7.52 2.14
C LEU A 52 1.48 6.63 2.50
N LYS A 53 0.37 6.76 1.77
CA LYS A 53 -0.86 5.96 1.96
C LYS A 53 -0.57 4.48 1.71
N VAL A 54 0.17 4.14 0.66
CA VAL A 54 0.57 2.77 0.36
C VAL A 54 1.48 2.21 1.45
N LYS A 55 2.49 2.96 1.90
CA LYS A 55 3.38 2.55 3.00
C LYS A 55 2.60 2.30 4.29
N ALA A 56 1.67 3.19 4.64
CA ALA A 56 0.81 3.03 5.81
C ALA A 56 -0.11 1.80 5.69
N LEU A 57 -0.67 1.54 4.51
CA LEU A 57 -1.48 0.34 4.24
C LEU A 57 -0.66 -0.94 4.35
N ILE A 58 0.58 -0.94 3.87
CA ILE A 58 1.49 -2.09 4.02
C ILE A 58 1.80 -2.33 5.49
N ALA A 59 2.15 -1.28 6.26
CA ALA A 59 2.40 -1.40 7.69
C ALA A 59 1.16 -1.91 8.45
N GLU A 60 -0.03 -1.41 8.11
CA GLU A 60 -1.30 -1.86 8.68
C GLU A 60 -1.60 -3.31 8.31
N ALA A 61 -1.29 -3.72 7.08
CA ALA A 61 -1.45 -5.09 6.60
C ALA A 61 -0.47 -6.05 7.29
N ILE A 62 0.80 -5.67 7.49
CA ILE A 62 1.78 -6.46 8.25
C ILE A 62 1.27 -6.73 9.67
N ASN A 63 0.72 -5.72 10.35
CA ASN A 63 0.27 -5.86 11.72
C ASN A 63 -1.08 -6.59 11.86
N ASN A 64 -2.01 -6.34 10.94
CA ASN A 64 -3.37 -6.87 11.06
C ASN A 64 -3.57 -8.13 10.20
N VAL A 65 -3.14 -8.14 8.95
CA VAL A 65 -3.50 -9.18 7.96
C VAL A 65 -2.24 -9.68 7.19
N PRO A 66 -1.20 -10.15 7.89
CA PRO A 66 0.11 -10.43 7.28
C PRO A 66 0.04 -11.50 6.21
N GLU A 67 -0.84 -12.47 6.37
CA GLU A 67 -0.97 -13.55 5.41
C GLU A 67 -1.61 -13.02 4.09
N PHE A 68 -2.63 -12.15 4.16
CA PHE A 68 -3.23 -11.54 2.94
C PHE A 68 -2.18 -10.75 2.14
N LEU A 69 -1.29 -10.04 2.83
CA LEU A 69 -0.17 -9.36 2.20
C LEU A 69 0.74 -10.35 1.44
N LEU A 70 1.09 -11.50 2.04
CA LEU A 70 1.87 -12.55 1.39
C LEU A 70 1.15 -13.14 0.16
N ASP A 71 -0.18 -13.28 0.21
CA ASP A 71 -0.98 -13.73 -0.93
C ASP A 71 -0.96 -12.75 -2.09
N GLN A 72 -1.19 -11.45 -1.81
CA GLN A 72 -1.17 -10.40 -2.82
C GLN A 72 0.22 -10.27 -3.44
N ILE A 73 1.26 -10.37 -2.63
CA ILE A 73 2.64 -10.41 -3.10
C ILE A 73 2.89 -11.67 -3.96
N GLY A 74 2.36 -12.83 -3.57
CA GLY A 74 2.44 -14.06 -4.36
C GLY A 74 1.72 -13.97 -5.70
N LYS A 75 0.54 -13.35 -5.74
CA LYS A 75 -0.22 -13.05 -6.96
C LYS A 75 0.52 -12.07 -7.85
N ALA A 76 1.06 -11.00 -7.26
CA ALA A 76 1.83 -10.00 -7.98
C ALA A 76 3.10 -10.60 -8.59
N ARG A 77 3.84 -11.45 -7.88
CA ARG A 77 4.99 -12.18 -8.41
C ARG A 77 4.64 -13.07 -9.62
N ASN A 78 3.43 -13.62 -9.66
CA ASN A 78 2.96 -14.41 -10.79
C ASN A 78 2.39 -13.55 -11.93
N SER A 79 2.28 -12.23 -11.74
CA SER A 79 2.00 -11.26 -12.80
C SER A 79 3.32 -10.91 -13.50
N TYR A 80 3.26 -10.70 -14.82
CA TYR A 80 4.45 -10.50 -15.66
C TYR A 80 5.19 -9.17 -15.38
N GLU A 81 4.70 -8.32 -14.49
CA GLU A 81 5.20 -6.94 -14.27
C GLU A 81 5.88 -6.72 -12.90
N PHE A 82 5.93 -7.73 -12.01
CA PHE A 82 6.50 -7.54 -10.69
C PHE A 82 8.01 -7.88 -10.66
N PRO A 83 8.90 -6.94 -10.28
CA PRO A 83 10.30 -7.26 -10.06
C PRO A 83 10.48 -8.23 -8.88
N SER A 84 11.69 -8.73 -8.69
CA SER A 84 11.97 -9.76 -7.68
C SER A 84 11.52 -9.32 -6.28
N LEU A 85 10.65 -10.12 -5.68
CA LEU A 85 10.02 -9.95 -4.36
C LEU A 85 11.03 -9.64 -3.23
N VAL A 86 12.25 -10.20 -3.32
CA VAL A 86 13.35 -9.95 -2.38
C VAL A 86 13.87 -8.52 -2.49
N THR A 87 13.86 -7.94 -3.69
CA THR A 87 14.29 -6.57 -3.96
C THR A 87 13.27 -5.55 -3.44
N GLU A 88 11.97 -5.78 -3.67
CA GLU A 88 10.91 -4.92 -3.16
C GLU A 88 10.76 -5.00 -1.63
N LEU A 89 10.84 -6.19 -1.03
CA LEU A 89 10.85 -6.31 0.44
C LEU A 89 12.08 -5.67 1.06
N GLY A 90 13.25 -5.78 0.41
CA GLY A 90 14.45 -5.05 0.80
C GLY A 90 14.21 -3.54 0.79
N ARG A 91 13.66 -2.98 -0.29
CA ARG A 91 13.31 -1.55 -0.38
C ARG A 91 12.30 -1.11 0.68
N ILE A 92 11.31 -1.94 1.01
CA ILE A 92 10.34 -1.63 2.06
C ILE A 92 11.03 -1.62 3.43
N ALA A 93 11.93 -2.58 3.70
CA ALA A 93 12.72 -2.61 4.92
C ALA A 93 13.65 -1.39 5.04
N ASP A 94 14.34 -1.02 3.97
CA ASP A 94 15.22 0.16 3.91
C ASP A 94 14.43 1.44 4.24
N VAL A 95 13.24 1.60 3.66
CA VAL A 95 12.35 2.75 3.94
C VAL A 95 11.86 2.74 5.40
N MET A 96 11.57 1.58 5.98
CA MET A 96 11.15 1.50 7.38
C MET A 96 12.30 1.84 8.34
N GLU A 97 13.54 1.52 7.98
CA GLU A 97 14.75 1.85 8.75
C GLU A 97 15.02 3.36 8.74
N GLU A 98 14.84 4.03 7.59
CA GLU A 98 14.96 5.50 7.49
C GLU A 98 13.94 6.26 8.36
N VAL A 99 12.73 5.72 8.57
CA VAL A 99 11.72 6.34 9.45
C VAL A 99 12.08 6.16 10.94
N VAL A 100 12.81 5.11 11.31
CA VAL A 100 13.22 4.84 12.70
C VAL A 100 14.41 5.69 13.11
N GLU A 101 15.32 6.04 12.20
CA GLU A 101 16.49 6.87 12.50
C GLU A 101 16.18 8.39 12.56
N GLY A 102 14.99 8.82 12.11
CA GLY A 102 14.56 10.23 12.08
C GLY A 102 13.95 10.79 13.37
N GLU A 103 13.71 9.98 14.41
CA GLU A 103 13.20 10.43 15.73
C GLU A 103 14.33 10.71 16.75
N GLY A 104 15.56 10.88 16.28
CA GLY A 104 16.76 10.93 17.10
C GLY A 104 17.67 12.16 16.94
N GLU A 105 17.15 13.34 16.59
CA GLU A 105 17.87 14.64 16.76
C GLU A 105 16.96 15.78 17.19
#